data_AF-A0A7C3S5D8-F1
#
_entry.id   AF-A0A7C3S5D8-F1
#
_cell.length_a   1.000
_cell.length_b   1.000
_cell.length_c   1.000
_cell.angle_alpha   90.00
_cell.angle_beta   90.00
_cell.angle_gamma   90.00
#
_symmetry.space_group_name_H-M   'P 1'
#
loop_
_entity.id
_entity.type
_entity.pdbx_description
1 polymer ?
#
loop_
_entity_poly.entity_id
_entity_poly.type
_entity_poly.pdbx_seq_one_letter_code
_entity_poly.pdbx_strand_id
1 'polypeptide(L)'
;MTKACEKKSQKKRVKKSLSLIERKSSFAPVERGLTEEEAVSEASRCLGVRECESCDLCSLFCPDLCITRHEETAEILIDLEYCKGCGIC
;
A
#
# COMPACT_ATOMS: atom_id res chain seq x y z
N MET A 1 6.09 5.13 18.77
CA MET A 1 7.39 4.42 18.89
C MET A 1 7.75 3.82 17.53
N THR A 2 8.38 4.60 16.64
CA THR A 2 8.82 4.19 15.29
C THR A 2 10.31 4.49 15.09
N LYS A 3 11.10 4.42 16.16
CA LYS A 3 12.49 4.95 16.19
C LYS A 3 13.52 4.13 15.39
N ALA A 4 13.13 3.11 14.63
CA ALA A 4 14.06 2.23 13.91
C ALA A 4 13.78 2.07 12.40
N CYS A 5 12.69 2.62 11.85
CA CYS A 5 12.40 2.45 10.43
C CYS A 5 13.08 3.54 9.61
N GLU A 6 14.18 3.18 8.93
CA GLU A 6 14.89 4.09 8.03
C GLU A 6 14.03 4.41 6.80
N LYS A 7 13.98 5.68 6.38
CA LYS A 7 13.27 6.16 5.18
C LYS A 7 14.01 5.75 3.89
N LYS A 8 14.22 4.45 3.67
CA LYS A 8 14.88 3.92 2.47
C LYS A 8 13.85 3.37 1.50
N SER A 9 13.88 3.86 0.26
CA SER A 9 13.07 3.29 -0.82
C SER A 9 13.59 1.90 -1.18
N GLN A 10 12.72 0.89 -1.09
CA GLN A 10 13.05 -0.50 -1.39
C GLN A 10 12.24 -0.98 -2.60
N LYS A 11 12.85 -1.77 -3.49
CA LYS A 11 12.16 -2.31 -4.68
C LYS A 11 11.15 -3.38 -4.26
N LYS A 12 9.96 -3.35 -4.89
CA LYS A 12 8.94 -4.40 -4.72
C LYS A 12 9.49 -5.71 -5.25
N ARG A 13 9.38 -6.79 -4.47
CA ARG A 13 9.71 -8.13 -4.97
C ARG A 13 8.50 -8.73 -5.69
N VAL A 14 8.78 -9.48 -6.75
CA VAL A 14 7.78 -10.30 -7.44
C VAL A 14 7.69 -11.63 -6.71
N LYS A 15 6.47 -12.00 -6.28
CA LYS A 15 6.23 -13.29 -5.65
C LYS A 15 6.54 -14.43 -6.62
N LYS A 16 7.10 -15.52 -6.10
CA LYS A 16 7.29 -16.74 -6.89
C LYS A 16 5.93 -17.42 -7.09
N SER A 17 5.57 -17.63 -8.34
CA SER A 17 4.32 -18.28 -8.74
C SER A 17 4.59 -19.40 -9.72
N LEU A 18 3.78 -20.45 -9.68
CA LEU A 18 3.82 -21.54 -10.67
C LEU A 18 3.59 -21.00 -12.10
N SER A 19 4.12 -21.68 -13.11
CA SER A 19 3.85 -21.35 -14.52
C SER A 19 2.40 -21.67 -14.91
N LEU A 20 1.93 -21.11 -16.03
CA LEU A 20 0.56 -21.37 -16.51
C LEU A 20 0.28 -22.85 -16.80
N ILE A 21 1.31 -23.61 -17.19
CA ILE A 21 1.19 -25.04 -17.47
C ILE A 21 1.04 -25.81 -16.15
N GLU A 22 1.90 -25.52 -15.17
CA GLU A 22 1.88 -26.17 -13.84
C GLU A 22 0.62 -25.83 -13.04
N ARG A 23 0.06 -24.61 -13.20
CA ARG A 23 -1.19 -24.21 -12.53
C ARG A 23 -2.39 -25.05 -12.97
N LYS A 24 -2.37 -25.62 -14.18
CA LYS A 24 -3.49 -26.41 -14.73
C LYS A 24 -3.42 -27.88 -14.33
N SER A 25 -2.26 -28.37 -13.89
CA SER A 25 -2.05 -29.79 -13.64
C SER A 25 -2.48 -30.25 -12.25
N SER A 26 -2.74 -29.33 -11.32
CA SER A 26 -3.13 -29.65 -9.94
C SER A 26 -3.87 -28.50 -9.26
N PHE A 27 -4.43 -28.78 -8.08
CA PHE A 27 -5.02 -27.78 -7.18
C PHE A 27 -4.01 -27.24 -6.15
N ALA A 28 -2.71 -27.41 -6.40
CA ALA A 28 -1.69 -26.87 -5.51
C ALA A 28 -1.74 -25.33 -5.48
N PRO A 29 -1.33 -24.69 -4.37
CA PRO A 29 -1.25 -23.23 -4.28
C PRO A 29 -0.40 -22.63 -5.41
N VAL A 30 -0.96 -21.64 -6.09
CA VAL A 30 -0.32 -21.00 -7.24
C VAL A 30 0.82 -20.08 -6.83
N GLU A 31 0.59 -19.27 -5.80
CA GLU A 31 1.59 -18.41 -5.18
C GLU A 31 2.15 -19.11 -3.95
N ARG A 32 3.46 -19.06 -3.79
CA ARG A 32 4.09 -19.43 -2.52
C ARG A 32 4.12 -18.22 -1.60
N GLY A 33 4.02 -18.47 -0.30
CA GLY A 33 4.26 -17.46 0.71
C GLY A 33 5.68 -16.90 0.64
N LEU A 34 5.90 -15.75 1.26
CA LEU A 34 7.25 -15.18 1.43
C LEU A 34 8.04 -16.02 2.45
N THR A 35 9.35 -16.15 2.25
CA THR A 35 10.22 -16.57 3.35
C THR A 35 10.27 -15.49 4.43
N GLU A 36 10.80 -15.80 5.60
CA GLU A 36 10.94 -14.83 6.69
C GLU A 36 11.76 -13.61 6.24
N GLU A 37 12.88 -13.83 5.55
CA GLU A 37 13.74 -12.76 5.04
C GLU A 37 13.02 -11.92 3.97
N GLU A 38 12.25 -12.57 3.09
CA GLU A 38 11.44 -11.89 2.08
C GLU A 38 10.33 -11.06 2.73
N ALA A 39 9.70 -11.58 3.80
CA ALA A 39 8.64 -10.89 4.53
C ALA A 39 9.17 -9.66 5.27
N VAL A 40 10.31 -9.76 5.97
CA VAL A 40 10.98 -8.63 6.62
C VAL A 40 11.37 -7.58 5.57
N SER A 41 11.91 -8.02 4.42
CA SER A 41 12.25 -7.12 3.31
C SER A 41 11.03 -6.39 2.76
N GLU A 42 9.89 -7.06 2.56
CA GLU A 42 8.67 -6.41 2.05
C GLU A 42 8.05 -5.47 3.10
N ALA A 43 8.06 -5.85 4.39
CA ALA A 43 7.58 -4.99 5.47
C ALA A 43 8.36 -3.68 5.58
N SER A 44 9.66 -3.68 5.24
CA SER A 44 10.49 -2.48 5.21
C SER A 44 10.08 -1.44 4.15
N ARG A 45 9.19 -1.78 3.21
CA ARG A 45 8.59 -0.84 2.23
C ARG A 45 7.47 0.02 2.82
N CYS A 46 7.07 -0.22 4.07
CA CYS A 46 6.02 0.52 4.73
C CYS A 46 6.30 2.04 4.72
N LEU A 47 5.29 2.84 4.34
CA LEU A 47 5.37 4.30 4.34
C LEU A 47 4.91 4.93 5.66
N GLY A 48 4.76 4.15 6.74
CA GLY A 48 4.25 4.63 8.04
C GLY A 48 5.10 5.69 8.75
N VAL A 49 6.30 5.99 8.24
CA VAL A 49 7.16 7.09 8.69
C VAL A 49 7.05 8.36 7.82
N ARG A 50 6.24 8.32 6.76
CA ARG A 50 5.94 9.49 5.93
C ARG A 50 4.69 10.17 6.49
N GLU A 51 4.79 11.48 6.63
CA GLU A 51 3.66 12.34 6.97
C GLU A 51 3.00 12.85 5.69
N CYS A 52 1.76 13.32 5.79
CA CYS A 52 1.07 13.92 4.66
C CYS A 52 1.74 15.25 4.30
N GLU A 53 2.12 15.43 3.04
CA GLU A 53 2.65 16.69 2.51
C GLU A 53 1.61 17.43 1.64
N SER A 54 0.33 17.06 1.77
CA SER A 54 -0.78 17.70 1.05
C SER A 54 -0.56 17.79 -0.47
N CYS A 55 -0.18 16.67 -1.11
CA CYS A 55 0.17 16.62 -2.54
C CYS A 55 -1.00 16.31 -3.50
N ASP A 56 -2.23 16.21 -3.01
CA ASP A 56 -3.48 15.88 -3.75
C ASP A 56 -3.54 14.52 -4.46
N LEU A 57 -2.52 13.68 -4.34
CA LEU A 57 -2.54 12.39 -5.01
C LEU A 57 -3.71 11.51 -4.54
N CYS A 58 -4.07 11.60 -3.26
CA CYS A 58 -5.22 10.91 -2.70
C CYS A 58 -6.55 11.39 -3.31
N SER A 59 -6.71 12.69 -3.59
CA SER A 59 -7.90 13.26 -4.23
C SER A 59 -8.09 12.74 -5.65
N LEU A 60 -6.99 12.57 -6.40
CA LEU A 60 -7.03 12.03 -7.77
C LEU A 60 -7.42 10.54 -7.79
N PHE A 61 -7.08 9.79 -6.75
CA PHE A 61 -7.33 8.36 -6.69
C PHE A 61 -8.64 7.97 -6.00
N CYS A 62 -9.22 8.86 -5.19
CA CYS A 62 -10.44 8.56 -4.47
C CYS A 62 -11.60 8.35 -5.46
N PRO A 63 -12.15 7.13 -5.58
CA PRO A 63 -13.26 6.87 -6.51
C PRO A 63 -14.58 7.48 -6.04
N ASP A 64 -14.70 7.77 -4.74
CA ASP A 64 -15.91 8.24 -4.08
C ASP A 64 -15.88 9.76 -3.82
N LEU A 65 -14.82 10.46 -4.25
CA LEU A 65 -14.65 11.92 -4.08
C LEU A 65 -14.74 12.40 -2.62
N CYS A 66 -14.30 11.58 -1.67
CA CYS A 66 -14.35 11.87 -0.23
C CYS A 66 -13.19 12.75 0.28
N ILE A 67 -12.38 13.32 -0.59
CA ILE A 67 -11.16 14.04 -0.22
C ILE A 67 -11.33 15.53 -0.55
N THR A 68 -11.16 16.37 0.47
CA THR A 68 -11.17 17.84 0.33
C THR A 68 -9.95 18.44 1.02
N ARG A 69 -9.83 19.77 0.99
CA ARG A 69 -8.78 20.51 1.69
C ARG A 69 -9.40 21.43 2.73
N HIS A 70 -8.74 21.55 3.86
CA HIS A 70 -9.02 22.60 4.81
C HIS A 70 -8.68 23.97 4.19
N GLU A 71 -9.60 24.93 4.29
CA GLU A 71 -9.48 26.22 3.60
C GLU A 71 -8.26 27.04 4.07
N GLU A 72 -7.97 27.03 5.37
CA GLU A 72 -6.86 27.81 5.95
C GLU A 72 -5.52 27.06 5.98
N THR A 73 -5.51 25.78 6.41
CA THR A 73 -4.27 25.02 6.63
C THR A 73 -3.80 24.26 5.38
N ALA A 74 -4.65 24.15 4.36
CA ALA A 74 -4.44 23.30 3.18
C ALA A 74 -4.22 21.81 3.49
N GLU A 75 -4.51 21.36 4.72
CA GLU A 75 -4.45 19.96 5.12
C GLU A 75 -5.52 19.15 4.38
N ILE A 76 -5.20 17.89 4.10
CA ILE A 76 -6.15 16.97 3.49
C ILE A 76 -7.20 16.57 4.53
N LEU A 77 -8.46 16.72 4.17
CA LEU A 77 -9.61 16.27 4.94
C LEU A 77 -10.25 15.08 4.24
N ILE A 78 -10.55 14.04 5.02
CA ILE A 78 -11.20 12.82 4.53
C ILE A 78 -12.58 12.76 5.15
N ASP A 79 -13.60 12.74 4.31
CA ASP A 79 -14.96 12.45 4.75
C ASP A 79 -15.10 10.95 5.05
N LEU A 80 -14.98 10.61 6.34
CA LEU A 80 -15.05 9.23 6.82
C LEU A 80 -16.48 8.67 6.83
N GLU A 81 -17.52 9.51 6.72
CA GLU A 81 -18.90 9.03 6.64
C GLU A 81 -19.20 8.44 5.26
N TYR A 82 -18.61 9.03 4.21
CA TYR A 82 -18.77 8.56 2.83
C TYR A 82 -17.62 7.65 2.37
N CYS A 83 -16.49 7.62 3.08
CA CYS A 83 -15.37 6.76 2.77
C CYS A 83 -15.72 5.26 2.90
N LYS A 84 -15.54 4.50 1.82
CA LYS A 84 -15.80 3.06 1.78
C LYS A 84 -14.62 2.19 2.23
N GLY A 85 -13.46 2.78 2.56
CA GLY A 85 -12.28 2.05 3.02
C GLY A 85 -11.58 1.21 1.94
N CYS A 86 -11.60 1.66 0.68
CA CYS A 86 -11.02 0.92 -0.46
C CYS A 86 -9.48 0.88 -0.48
N GLY A 87 -8.80 1.82 0.18
CA GLY A 87 -7.34 1.85 0.31
C GLY A 87 -6.56 2.12 -0.98
N ILE A 88 -7.18 2.79 -1.96
CA ILE A 88 -6.55 3.11 -3.26
C ILE A 88 -5.66 4.37 -3.17
N CYS A 89 -6.12 5.38 -2.43
CA CYS A 89 -5.39 6.60 -2.12
C CYS A 89 -4.38 6.37 -0.98
#